data_AF-A0A6J5URS9-F1
#
_entry.id   AF-A0A6J5URS9-F1
#
_cell.length_a   1.000
_cell.length_b   1.000
_cell.length_c   1.000
_cell.angle_alpha   90.00
_cell.angle_beta   90.00
_cell.angle_gamma   90.00
#
_symmetry.space_group_name_H-M   'P 1'
#
loop_
_entity.id
_entity.type
_entity.pdbx_description
1 polymer ?
#
loop_
_entity_poly.entity_id
_entity_poly.type
_entity_poly.pdbx_seq_one_letter_code
_entity_poly.pdbx_strand_id
1 'polypeptide(L)'
;MDEIPNLSLRDGEKSMNGHLEGKDIMGFEALNRRAVAVVVDPIQSVKGKVVIDAFRLINPNTVMLGQEPRQTTSNLGQLNKPSCQALIHGLKRNYYSLAVNFRMNGLEEKMLLNLHKKKWTDGLTMRQFDAHSKTNEQTLQKHVSSLASRMLHFLSGSLGGYRWLWLSVEVNRGQSSKQFNSRPA
;
A
#
# COMPACT_ATOMS: atom_id res chain seq x y z
N MET A 1 -7.70 19.47 2.33
CA MET A 1 -7.26 18.14 1.88
C MET A 1 -5.76 18.24 1.72
N ASP A 2 -5.04 17.87 2.77
CA ASP A 2 -3.60 18.04 2.79
C ASP A 2 -2.99 17.00 1.86
N GLU A 3 -2.27 17.47 0.84
CA GLU A 3 -1.48 16.62 -0.04
C GLU A 3 -0.45 15.87 0.84
N ILE A 4 -0.65 14.57 1.01
CA ILE A 4 0.35 13.72 1.63
C ILE A 4 1.63 13.86 0.79
N PRO A 5 2.74 14.36 1.35
CA PRO A 5 3.96 14.56 0.59
C PRO A 5 4.39 13.20 0.04
N ASN A 6 4.59 13.17 -1.27
CA ASN A 6 4.87 11.97 -2.07
C ASN A 6 6.09 11.23 -1.48
N LEU A 7 5.83 10.23 -0.62
CA LEU A 7 6.85 9.45 0.10
C LEU A 7 7.68 8.57 -0.85
N SER A 8 7.28 8.51 -2.12
CA SER A 8 7.69 7.49 -3.09
C SER A 8 9.09 7.63 -3.72
N LEU A 9 9.92 8.56 -3.24
CA LEU A 9 11.25 8.84 -3.81
C LEU A 9 12.38 8.80 -2.76
N ARG A 10 12.06 8.59 -1.48
CA ARG A 10 13.03 8.74 -0.38
C ARG A 10 14.11 7.67 -0.32
N ASP A 11 13.85 6.48 -0.87
CA ASP A 11 14.73 5.33 -0.64
C ASP A 11 15.57 4.97 -1.88
N GLY A 12 15.07 5.21 -3.10
CA GLY A 12 15.87 5.07 -4.32
C GLY A 12 17.04 6.07 -4.40
N GLU A 13 16.83 7.28 -3.87
CA GLU A 13 17.84 8.34 -3.82
C GLU A 13 18.90 8.10 -2.72
N LYS A 14 18.58 7.35 -1.65
CA LYS A 14 19.55 6.95 -0.62
C LYS A 14 20.56 5.92 -1.12
N SER A 15 20.14 5.00 -1.99
CA SER A 15 21.02 3.97 -2.57
C SER A 15 22.21 4.61 -3.31
N MET A 16 21.93 5.59 -4.18
CA MET A 16 22.95 6.30 -4.97
C MET A 16 23.94 7.15 -4.15
N ASN A 17 23.70 7.35 -2.84
CA ASN A 17 24.62 8.04 -1.92
C ASN A 17 25.64 7.09 -1.26
N GLY A 18 25.53 5.78 -1.47
CA GLY A 18 26.54 4.83 -0.99
C GLY A 18 27.88 5.10 -1.65
N HIS A 19 28.88 5.49 -0.87
CA HIS A 19 30.25 5.72 -1.36
C HIS A 19 30.88 4.45 -2.01
N LEU A 20 30.31 3.28 -1.72
CA LEU A 20 30.68 1.99 -2.30
C LEU A 20 29.96 1.75 -3.64
N GLU A 21 28.64 1.99 -3.71
CA GLU A 21 27.87 1.81 -4.95
C GLU A 21 28.33 2.75 -6.08
N GLY A 22 28.70 3.99 -5.75
CA GLY A 22 29.23 4.93 -6.74
C GLY A 22 30.54 4.44 -7.39
N LYS A 23 31.39 3.72 -6.65
CA LYS A 23 32.65 3.18 -7.18
C LYS A 23 32.42 2.00 -8.11
N ASP A 24 31.49 1.12 -7.77
CA ASP A 24 31.15 -0.03 -8.60
C ASP A 24 30.54 0.42 -9.93
N ILE A 25 29.63 1.40 -9.91
CA ILE A 25 29.02 1.94 -11.13
C ILE A 25 30.08 2.59 -12.03
N MET A 26 31.05 3.33 -11.46
CA MET A 26 32.18 3.87 -12.23
C MET A 26 33.04 2.77 -12.87
N GLY A 27 33.25 1.65 -12.17
CA GLY A 27 33.94 0.48 -12.72
C GLY A 27 33.19 -0.15 -13.89
N PHE A 28 31.87 -0.31 -13.78
CA PHE A 28 31.03 -0.83 -14.87
C PHE A 28 30.93 0.14 -16.05
N GLU A 29 30.96 1.45 -15.81
CA GLU A 29 30.97 2.46 -16.87
C GLU A 29 32.28 2.47 -17.67
N ALA A 30 33.42 2.19 -17.01
CA ALA A 30 34.71 2.02 -17.66
C ALA A 30 34.73 0.81 -18.62
N LEU A 31 34.05 -0.27 -18.25
CA LEU A 31 33.90 -1.46 -19.10
C LEU A 31 32.91 -1.21 -20.24
N ASN A 32 31.75 -0.61 -19.93
CA ASN A 32 30.68 -0.36 -20.89
C ASN A 32 30.17 1.07 -20.75
N ARG A 33 30.42 1.89 -21.78
CA ARG A 33 29.93 3.26 -21.81
C ARG A 33 28.42 3.33 -21.61
N ARG A 34 27.63 2.38 -22.12
CA ARG A 34 26.15 2.40 -22.02
C ARG A 34 25.60 1.74 -20.74
N ALA A 35 26.41 1.51 -19.72
CA ALA A 35 25.94 0.99 -18.45
C ALA A 35 24.92 1.94 -17.79
N VAL A 36 23.90 1.37 -17.15
CA VAL A 36 22.81 2.07 -16.45
C VAL A 36 22.57 1.38 -15.12
N ALA A 37 22.45 2.15 -14.04
CA ALA A 37 22.05 1.66 -12.73
C ALA A 37 20.53 1.72 -12.60
N VAL A 38 19.88 0.65 -12.14
CA VAL A 38 18.43 0.59 -11.93
C VAL A 38 18.17 0.37 -10.46
N VAL A 39 17.31 1.20 -9.87
CA VAL A 39 16.91 1.12 -8.48
C VAL A 39 15.43 0.78 -8.40
N VAL A 40 15.12 -0.29 -7.67
CA VAL A 40 13.76 -0.80 -7.49
C VAL A 40 13.42 -0.70 -6.01
N ASP A 41 12.31 -0.03 -5.68
CA ASP A 41 11.82 0.03 -4.30
C ASP A 41 10.64 -0.92 -4.11
N PRO A 42 10.83 -2.11 -3.52
CA PRO A 42 9.76 -3.08 -3.32
C PRO A 42 8.80 -2.70 -2.19
N ILE A 43 9.19 -1.80 -1.27
CA ILE A 43 8.35 -1.40 -0.14
C ILE A 43 7.33 -0.37 -0.59
N GLN A 44 7.75 0.55 -1.46
CA GLN A 44 6.90 1.61 -1.98
C GLN A 44 6.14 1.19 -3.25
N SER A 45 6.56 0.09 -3.88
CA SER A 45 5.82 -0.54 -4.97
C SER A 45 4.61 -1.29 -4.43
N VAL A 46 3.42 -0.87 -4.84
CA VAL A 46 2.13 -1.47 -4.46
C VAL A 46 1.35 -1.87 -5.71
N LYS A 47 0.26 -2.62 -5.56
CA LYS A 47 -0.58 -3.01 -6.71
C LYS A 47 -1.03 -1.77 -7.49
N GLY A 48 -0.61 -1.68 -8.76
CA GLY A 48 -0.93 -0.56 -9.65
C GLY A 48 0.08 0.60 -9.63
N LYS A 49 1.10 0.58 -8.76
CA LYS A 49 2.20 1.55 -8.76
C LYS A 49 3.52 0.83 -8.53
N VAL A 50 4.38 0.85 -9.54
CA VAL A 50 5.73 0.29 -9.46
C VAL A 50 6.72 1.46 -9.39
N VAL A 51 7.49 1.51 -8.30
CA VAL A 51 8.51 2.54 -8.07
C VAL A 51 9.85 1.99 -8.56
N ILE A 52 10.22 2.41 -9.77
CA ILE A 52 11.48 2.05 -10.43
C ILE A 52 12.06 3.32 -11.05
N ASP A 53 13.34 3.55 -10.77
CA ASP A 53 14.12 4.60 -11.40
C ASP A 53 15.39 4.04 -12.02
N ALA A 54 15.84 4.66 -13.11
CA ALA A 54 17.10 4.35 -13.76
C ALA A 54 17.99 5.58 -13.77
N PHE A 55 19.27 5.39 -13.46
CA PHE A 55 20.27 6.45 -13.33
C PHE A 55 21.54 6.12 -14.11
N ARG A 56 22.25 7.17 -14.50
CA ARG A 56 23.59 7.08 -15.08
C ARG A 56 24.48 8.18 -14.53
N LEU A 57 25.74 7.86 -14.25
CA LEU A 57 26.71 8.87 -13.84
C LEU A 57 27.03 9.85 -14.97
N ILE A 58 27.39 11.06 -14.55
CA ILE A 58 27.93 12.11 -15.40
C ILE A 58 29.44 12.09 -15.21
N ASN A 59 30.18 12.11 -16.31
CA ASN A 59 31.62 12.23 -16.25
C ASN A 59 32.00 13.66 -15.82
N PRO A 60 32.71 13.87 -14.70
CA PRO A 60 33.05 15.20 -14.21
C PRO A 60 33.86 16.01 -15.23
N ASN A 61 34.67 15.34 -16.05
CA ASN A 61 35.47 16.00 -17.09
C ASN A 61 34.57 16.64 -18.16
N THR A 62 33.46 16.00 -18.53
CA THR A 62 32.54 16.55 -19.54
C THR A 62 31.84 17.83 -19.08
N VAL A 63 31.54 17.92 -17.78
CA VAL A 63 30.93 19.12 -17.19
C VAL A 63 31.91 20.29 -17.18
N MET A 64 33.19 20.03 -16.86
CA MET A 64 34.23 21.05 -16.89
C MET A 64 34.50 21.60 -18.30
N LEU A 65 34.33 20.76 -19.33
CA LEU A 65 34.41 21.16 -20.73
C LEU A 65 33.14 21.88 -21.24
N GLY A 66 32.12 22.08 -20.39
CA GLY A 66 30.88 22.74 -20.75
C GLY A 66 30.02 21.96 -21.75
N GLN A 67 30.35 20.70 -22.03
CA GLN A 67 29.57 19.85 -22.90
C GLN A 67 28.36 19.33 -22.11
N GLU A 68 27.16 19.45 -22.67
CA GLU A 68 25.99 18.86 -22.04
C GLU A 68 26.13 17.32 -22.04
N PRO A 69 26.11 16.67 -20.86
CA PRO A 69 26.29 15.22 -20.75
C PRO A 69 25.08 14.43 -21.27
N ARG A 70 23.96 15.11 -21.59
CA ARG A 70 22.75 14.51 -22.12
C ARG A 70 22.70 14.69 -23.63
N GLN A 71 22.59 13.59 -24.36
CA GLN A 71 22.18 13.63 -25.75
C GLN A 71 20.64 13.71 -25.79
N THR A 72 20.09 14.88 -26.13
CA THR A 72 18.64 15.06 -26.25
C THR A 72 18.18 14.52 -27.61
N THR A 73 17.72 13.27 -27.66
CA THR A 73 17.29 12.63 -28.92
C THR A 73 15.78 12.67 -29.16
N SER A 74 14.98 13.07 -28.17
CA SER A 74 13.52 13.16 -28.32
C SER A 74 12.89 14.13 -27.31
N ASN A 75 11.94 14.92 -27.79
CA ASN A 75 11.13 15.91 -27.08
C ASN A 75 9.89 15.33 -26.38
N LEU A 76 9.69 14.00 -26.44
CA LEU A 76 8.51 13.29 -25.91
C LEU A 76 8.73 12.66 -24.53
N GLY A 77 9.94 12.75 -23.96
CA GLY A 77 10.26 12.17 -22.66
C GLY A 77 9.79 13.07 -21.52
N GLN A 78 8.64 12.76 -20.93
CA GLN A 78 8.22 13.34 -19.65
C GLN A 78 9.22 12.88 -18.57
N LEU A 79 10.26 13.69 -18.33
CA LEU A 79 11.10 13.50 -17.16
C LEU A 79 10.24 13.87 -15.94
N ASN A 80 9.99 12.90 -15.06
CA ASN A 80 9.25 13.18 -13.82
C ASN A 80 9.91 14.35 -13.09
N LYS A 81 9.09 15.26 -12.55
CA LYS A 81 9.63 16.40 -11.82
C LYS A 81 10.46 15.86 -10.64
N PRO A 82 11.76 16.16 -10.57
CA PRO A 82 12.60 15.58 -9.55
C PRO A 82 12.19 16.10 -8.16
N SER A 83 12.33 15.24 -7.17
CA SER A 83 12.16 15.64 -5.77
C SER A 83 13.28 16.62 -5.37
N CYS A 84 13.03 17.45 -4.35
CA CYS A 84 14.07 18.31 -3.80
C CYS A 84 15.24 17.50 -3.22
N GLN A 85 14.97 16.30 -2.70
CA GLN A 85 15.99 15.41 -2.17
C GLN A 85 16.92 14.91 -3.27
N ALA A 86 16.39 14.57 -4.45
CA ALA A 86 17.19 14.14 -5.60
C ALA A 86 18.20 15.22 -6.01
N LEU A 87 17.77 16.48 -6.00
CA LEU A 87 18.60 17.62 -6.34
C LEU A 87 19.71 17.83 -5.31
N ILE A 88 19.42 17.65 -4.02
CA ILE A 88 20.41 17.72 -2.92
C ILE A 88 21.45 16.62 -3.08
N HIS A 89 21.03 15.42 -3.46
CA HIS A 89 21.90 14.25 -3.69
C HIS A 89 22.69 14.30 -5.00
N GLY A 90 22.57 15.37 -5.79
CA GLY A 90 23.41 15.59 -6.96
C GLY A 90 22.81 15.14 -8.28
N LEU A 91 21.49 14.94 -8.36
CA LEU A 91 20.79 14.80 -9.64
C LEU A 91 21.07 16.03 -10.52
N LYS A 92 21.39 15.79 -11.80
CA LYS A 92 21.88 16.77 -12.80
C LYS A 92 23.31 17.28 -12.59
N ARG A 93 24.03 16.85 -11.54
CA ARG A 93 25.46 17.15 -11.34
C ARG A 93 26.32 15.91 -11.49
N ASN A 94 26.07 14.92 -10.62
CA ASN A 94 26.85 13.69 -10.53
C ASN A 94 26.23 12.57 -11.36
N TYR A 95 24.90 12.58 -11.50
CA TYR A 95 24.16 11.59 -12.26
C TYR A 95 22.88 12.19 -12.84
N TYR A 96 22.30 11.51 -13.82
CA TYR A 96 21.01 11.86 -14.40
C TYR A 96 20.06 10.68 -14.44
N SER A 97 18.76 10.96 -14.30
CA SER A 97 17.69 9.97 -14.44
C SER A 97 17.32 9.73 -15.92
N LEU A 98 17.02 8.48 -16.23
CA LEU A 98 16.53 7.97 -17.51
C LEU A 98 15.06 7.59 -17.39
N ALA A 99 14.27 7.87 -18.43
CA ALA A 99 12.88 7.44 -18.49
C ALA A 99 12.81 5.92 -18.78
N VAL A 100 12.08 5.19 -17.94
CA VAL A 100 11.85 3.75 -18.10
C VAL A 100 10.47 3.53 -18.68
N ASN A 101 10.40 2.80 -19.80
CA ASN A 101 9.15 2.40 -20.43
C ASN A 101 9.04 0.88 -20.41
N PHE A 102 7.84 0.39 -20.09
CA PHE A 102 7.51 -1.02 -20.20
C PHE A 102 6.98 -1.31 -21.60
N ARG A 103 7.55 -2.33 -22.24
CA ARG A 103 7.05 -2.87 -23.50
C ARG A 103 6.58 -4.28 -23.24
N MET A 104 5.32 -4.55 -23.55
CA MET A 104 4.72 -5.88 -23.41
C MET A 104 4.19 -6.33 -24.77
N ASN A 105 4.43 -7.60 -25.10
CA ASN A 105 3.90 -8.22 -26.30
C ASN A 105 2.47 -8.75 -26.05
N GLY A 106 1.65 -8.84 -27.09
CA GLY A 106 0.27 -9.33 -26.96
C GLY A 106 0.18 -10.78 -26.49
N LEU A 107 1.20 -11.60 -26.75
CA LEU A 107 1.28 -12.96 -26.21
C LEU A 107 1.57 -12.98 -24.71
N GLU A 108 2.49 -12.11 -24.26
CA GLU A 108 2.83 -11.96 -22.84
C GLU A 108 1.62 -11.44 -22.05
N GLU A 109 0.91 -10.47 -22.61
CA GLU A 109 -0.33 -9.96 -22.02
C GLU A 109 -1.37 -11.07 -21.84
N LYS A 110 -1.63 -11.86 -22.89
CA LYS A 110 -2.57 -12.99 -22.81
C LYS A 110 -2.14 -14.03 -21.78
N MET A 111 -0.84 -14.33 -21.71
CA MET A 111 -0.28 -15.26 -20.71
C MET A 111 -0.47 -14.72 -19.29
N LEU A 112 -0.12 -13.45 -19.04
CA LEU A 112 -0.24 -12.82 -17.72
C LEU A 112 -1.70 -12.69 -17.28
N LEU A 113 -2.61 -12.40 -18.23
CA LEU A 113 -4.05 -12.41 -17.98
C LEU A 113 -4.57 -13.80 -17.57
N ASN A 114 -3.89 -14.89 -17.97
CA ASN A 114 -4.32 -16.23 -17.64
C ASN A 114 -3.84 -16.73 -16.27
N LEU A 115 -2.77 -16.16 -15.70
CA LEU A 115 -2.21 -16.62 -14.41
C LEU A 115 -3.18 -16.47 -13.22
N HIS A 116 -4.05 -15.46 -13.24
CA HIS A 116 -4.95 -15.14 -12.12
C HIS A 116 -6.40 -15.54 -12.39
N LYS A 117 -6.70 -16.17 -13.53
CA LYS A 117 -8.04 -16.65 -13.84
C LYS A 117 -8.33 -17.91 -13.03
N LYS A 118 -9.46 -17.90 -12.30
CA LYS A 118 -10.01 -19.13 -11.75
C LYS A 118 -10.39 -20.07 -12.90
N LYS A 119 -10.21 -21.38 -12.70
CA LYS A 119 -10.67 -22.33 -13.72
C LYS A 119 -12.18 -22.27 -13.74
N TRP A 120 -12.79 -22.23 -14.93
CA TRP A 120 -14.24 -22.23 -15.06
C TRP A 120 -14.88 -23.47 -14.38
N THR A 121 -14.14 -24.58 -14.35
CA THR A 121 -14.51 -25.83 -13.66
C THR A 121 -14.59 -25.71 -12.15
N ASP A 122 -13.94 -24.72 -11.53
CA ASP A 122 -13.98 -24.54 -10.07
C ASP A 122 -15.42 -24.26 -9.57
N GLY A 123 -16.29 -23.72 -10.44
CA GLY A 123 -17.71 -23.53 -10.14
C GLY A 123 -18.57 -24.80 -10.29
N LEU A 124 -18.07 -25.80 -11.02
CA LEU A 124 -18.74 -27.09 -11.21
C LEU A 124 -18.29 -28.14 -10.19
N THR A 125 -17.14 -27.94 -9.55
CA THR A 125 -16.69 -28.80 -8.46
C THR A 125 -17.46 -28.49 -7.19
N MET A 126 -18.22 -29.47 -6.72
CA MET A 126 -18.90 -29.39 -5.43
C MET A 126 -17.90 -29.70 -4.31
N ARG A 127 -17.86 -28.85 -3.28
CA ARG A 127 -17.05 -29.13 -2.08
C ARG A 127 -17.72 -30.22 -1.26
N GLN A 128 -16.94 -31.00 -0.52
CA GLN A 128 -17.49 -31.99 0.41
C GLN A 128 -18.41 -31.32 1.44
N PHE A 129 -19.65 -31.81 1.55
CA PHE A 129 -20.68 -31.22 2.40
C PHE A 129 -20.27 -31.20 3.88
N ASP A 130 -19.70 -32.28 4.40
CA ASP A 130 -19.27 -32.37 5.80
C ASP A 130 -18.18 -31.35 6.14
N ALA A 131 -17.21 -31.18 5.24
CA ALA A 131 -16.13 -30.19 5.41
C ALA A 131 -16.68 -28.76 5.32
N HIS A 132 -17.65 -28.52 4.43
CA HIS A 132 -18.29 -27.22 4.30
C HIS A 132 -19.17 -26.87 5.50
N SER A 133 -19.95 -27.82 6.02
CA SER A 133 -20.77 -27.64 7.24
C SER A 133 -19.89 -27.32 8.45
N LYS A 134 -18.82 -28.09 8.67
CA LYS A 134 -17.85 -27.84 9.74
C LYS A 134 -17.19 -26.47 9.63
N THR A 135 -16.83 -26.04 8.41
CA THR A 135 -16.26 -24.71 8.18
C THR A 135 -17.28 -23.62 8.49
N ASN A 136 -18.53 -23.78 8.05
CA ASN A 136 -19.61 -22.83 8.31
C ASN A 136 -19.90 -22.72 9.82
N GLU A 137 -19.98 -23.83 10.54
CA GLU A 137 -20.15 -23.86 12.00
C GLU A 137 -19.01 -23.12 12.71
N GLN A 138 -17.75 -23.39 12.33
CA GLN A 138 -16.59 -22.71 12.90
C GLN A 138 -16.59 -21.21 12.61
N THR A 139 -16.93 -20.80 11.38
CA THR A 139 -17.05 -19.39 11.00
C THR A 139 -18.16 -18.71 11.78
N LEU A 140 -19.33 -19.33 11.91
CA LEU A 140 -20.46 -18.82 12.69
C LEU A 140 -20.10 -18.70 14.18
N GLN A 141 -19.51 -19.71 14.79
CA GLN A 141 -19.08 -19.64 16.19
C GLN A 141 -18.10 -18.51 16.42
N LYS A 142 -17.10 -18.34 15.54
CA LYS A 142 -16.11 -17.25 15.63
C LYS A 142 -16.74 -15.88 15.43
N HIS A 143 -17.63 -15.73 14.45
CA HIS A 143 -18.24 -14.45 14.11
C HIS A 143 -19.30 -14.07 15.15
N VAL A 144 -20.20 -14.99 15.51
CA VAL A 144 -21.27 -14.72 16.49
C VAL A 144 -20.67 -14.41 17.86
N SER A 145 -19.71 -15.20 18.35
CA SER A 145 -19.09 -14.92 19.65
C SER A 145 -18.31 -13.60 19.65
N SER A 146 -17.43 -13.39 18.67
CA SER A 146 -16.57 -12.20 18.67
C SER A 146 -17.31 -10.91 18.30
N LEU A 147 -18.31 -10.97 17.42
CA LEU A 147 -19.11 -9.81 17.02
C LEU A 147 -20.15 -9.48 18.09
N ALA A 148 -20.84 -10.47 18.67
CA ALA A 148 -21.82 -10.22 19.74
C ALA A 148 -21.14 -9.63 20.98
N SER A 149 -19.99 -10.15 21.40
CA SER A 149 -19.24 -9.57 22.53
C SER A 149 -18.75 -8.14 22.24
N ARG A 150 -18.29 -7.85 21.01
CA ARG A 150 -17.87 -6.47 20.64
C ARG A 150 -19.05 -5.52 20.51
N MET A 151 -20.17 -5.95 19.95
CA MET A 151 -21.39 -5.13 19.85
C MET A 151 -22.00 -4.86 21.23
N LEU A 152 -22.07 -5.86 22.11
CA LEU A 152 -22.51 -5.68 23.50
C LEU A 152 -21.59 -4.72 24.24
N HIS A 153 -20.27 -4.88 24.11
CA HIS A 153 -19.31 -3.94 24.69
C HIS A 153 -19.48 -2.52 24.13
N PHE A 154 -19.64 -2.38 22.80
CA PHE A 154 -19.85 -1.10 22.13
C PHE A 154 -21.15 -0.41 22.56
N LEU A 155 -22.27 -1.15 22.62
CA LEU A 155 -23.55 -0.64 23.09
C LEU A 155 -23.49 -0.28 24.57
N SER A 156 -22.81 -1.07 25.41
CA SER A 156 -22.64 -0.77 26.83
C SER A 156 -21.75 0.45 27.07
N GLY A 157 -20.74 0.67 26.22
CA GLY A 157 -19.90 1.87 26.22
C GLY A 157 -20.63 3.10 25.69
N SER A 158 -21.48 2.95 24.66
CA SER A 158 -22.30 4.05 24.10
C SER A 158 -23.48 4.43 25.00
N LEU A 159 -24.02 3.50 25.79
CA LEU A 159 -25.07 3.73 26.80
C LEU A 159 -24.51 4.16 28.17
N GLY A 160 -23.19 4.42 28.26
CA GLY A 160 -22.49 4.86 29.47
C GLY A 160 -22.99 6.17 30.08
N GLY A 161 -23.92 6.89 29.43
CA GLY A 161 -24.64 8.04 30.00
C GLY A 161 -26.09 7.76 30.43
N TYR A 162 -26.72 6.67 30.00
CA TYR A 162 -28.19 6.47 30.15
C TYR A 162 -28.57 5.26 31.00
N ARG A 163 -27.61 4.45 31.46
CA ARG A 163 -27.87 3.24 32.28
C ARG A 163 -28.55 3.55 33.63
N TRP A 164 -28.28 4.71 34.21
CA TRP A 164 -28.96 5.17 35.44
C TRP A 164 -30.41 5.62 35.18
N LEU A 165 -30.71 6.15 33.99
CA LEU A 165 -32.04 6.64 33.66
C LEU A 165 -33.04 5.50 33.46
N TRP A 166 -32.59 4.41 32.82
CA TRP A 166 -33.44 3.24 32.54
C TRP A 166 -33.76 2.43 33.80
N LEU A 167 -32.79 2.26 34.72
CA LEU A 167 -33.02 1.54 35.98
C LEU A 167 -34.02 2.29 36.89
N SER A 168 -34.04 3.63 36.87
CA SER A 168 -35.01 4.43 37.61
C SER A 168 -36.45 4.35 37.07
N VAL A 169 -36.63 4.11 35.77
CA VAL A 169 -37.97 3.96 35.15
C VAL A 169 -38.58 2.59 35.47
N GLU A 170 -37.77 1.53 35.49
CA GLU A 170 -38.24 0.17 35.77
C GLU A 170 -38.64 0.00 37.25
N VAL A 171 -37.90 0.61 38.19
CA VAL A 171 -38.23 0.57 39.62
C VAL A 171 -39.53 1.32 39.94
N ASN A 172 -39.85 2.40 39.22
CA ASN A 172 -41.07 3.18 39.48
C ASN A 172 -42.36 2.50 38.98
N ARG A 173 -42.28 1.63 37.96
CA ARG A 173 -43.44 0.84 37.52
C ARG A 173 -43.84 -0.26 38.51
N GLY A 174 -42.93 -0.69 39.37
CA GLY A 174 -43.18 -1.75 40.37
C GLY A 174 -43.81 -1.29 41.69
N GLN A 175 -43.86 0.03 41.98
CA GLN A 175 -44.33 0.54 43.27
C GLN A 175 -45.78 1.08 43.26
N SER A 176 -46.36 1.38 42.10
CA SER A 176 -47.70 1.97 42.01
C SER A 176 -48.87 0.97 42.18
N SER A 177 -48.62 -0.34 42.31
CA SER A 177 -49.68 -1.37 42.34
C SER A 177 -50.00 -1.96 43.72
N LYS A 178 -49.43 -1.43 44.82
CA LYS A 178 -49.58 -2.01 46.18
C LYS A 178 -50.25 -1.10 47.23
N GLN A 179 -51.17 -0.22 46.86
CA GLN A 179 -51.98 0.55 47.82
C GLN A 179 -53.46 0.66 47.39
N PHE A 180 -54.20 -0.45 47.32
CA PHE A 180 -55.66 -0.40 47.40
C PHE A 180 -56.27 -1.79 47.71
N ASN A 181 -56.29 -2.18 48.99
CA ASN A 181 -57.42 -2.84 49.66
C ASN A 181 -56.99 -3.57 50.93
N SER A 182 -57.30 -2.97 52.08
CA SER A 182 -57.59 -3.69 53.32
C SER A 182 -58.50 -2.82 54.19
N ARG A 183 -59.80 -3.13 54.21
CA ARG A 183 -60.72 -2.72 55.29
C ARG A 183 -61.06 -3.97 56.12
N PRO A 184 -61.10 -3.89 57.46
CA PRO A 184 -61.45 -5.02 58.31
C PRO A 184 -62.98 -5.22 58.39
N ALA A 185 -63.34 -6.38 58.94
CA ALA A 185 -64.70 -6.93 59.11
C ALA A 185 -65.71 -5.99 59.78
#